data_AF-A0A420IU34-F1
#
_entry.id   AF-A0A420IU34-F1
#
_cell.length_a   1.000
_cell.length_b   1.000
_cell.length_c   1.000
_cell.angle_alpha   90.00
_cell.angle_beta   90.00
_cell.angle_gamma   90.00
#
_symmetry.space_group_name_H-M   'P 1'
#
loop_
_entity.id
_entity.type
_entity.pdbx_description
1 polymer ?
#
loop_
_entity_poly.entity_id
_entity_poly.type
_entity_poly.pdbx_seq_one_letter_code
_entity_poly.pdbx_strand_id
1 'polypeptide(L)'
;MSSSTDVKGLTQNPIIKTDQTKTLISKRDWAAGINLAIDTDEDVKKFIRNRIEAYKLDEHQGEDLWWDFYNDFKEFTVLEDFLSVGIELPRGLRDTLRSRSVYILKDKNSISGNLLTLIKSDKTLMWPTSDKDFG
;
A
#
# COMPACT_ATOMS: atom_id res chain seq x y z
N MET A 1 -67.65 -12.71 39.28
CA MET A 1 -67.83 -11.27 38.98
C MET A 1 -66.72 -10.51 39.65
N SER A 2 -65.98 -9.70 38.87
CA SER A 2 -65.14 -8.55 39.30
C SER A 2 -63.90 -8.87 40.17
N SER A 3 -62.71 -8.28 40.00
CA SER A 3 -62.21 -7.20 39.13
C SER A 3 -60.67 -7.26 39.05
N SER A 4 -60.12 -6.68 37.99
CA SER A 4 -58.72 -6.39 37.69
C SER A 4 -57.93 -5.64 38.76
N THR A 5 -56.60 -5.76 38.74
CA THR A 5 -55.67 -4.61 38.72
C THR A 5 -54.28 -5.01 38.22
N ASP A 6 -53.74 -4.17 37.32
CA ASP A 6 -52.38 -4.12 36.77
C ASP A 6 -51.25 -4.04 37.82
N VAL A 7 -50.00 -4.36 37.41
CA VAL A 7 -48.83 -3.46 37.14
C VAL A 7 -47.47 -4.09 37.47
N LYS A 8 -46.48 -3.77 36.61
CA LYS A 8 -45.01 -3.72 36.82
C LYS A 8 -44.31 -5.09 36.96
N GLY A 9 -43.27 -5.45 36.21
CA GLY A 9 -42.13 -4.66 35.74
C GLY A 9 -40.84 -5.35 36.24
N LEU A 10 -39.76 -5.27 35.44
CA LEU A 10 -38.36 -5.64 35.72
C LEU A 10 -37.84 -7.01 35.21
N THR A 11 -37.39 -6.97 33.96
CA THR A 11 -36.04 -7.33 33.46
C THR A 11 -35.08 -8.14 34.34
N GLN A 12 -34.44 -9.15 33.72
CA GLN A 12 -32.99 -9.38 33.50
C GLN A 12 -32.80 -10.86 33.10
N ASN A 13 -32.05 -11.32 32.11
CA ASN A 13 -31.27 -10.82 30.98
C ASN A 13 -31.16 -12.04 30.03
N PRO A 14 -31.30 -11.93 28.69
CA PRO A 14 -30.74 -12.99 27.86
C PRO A 14 -29.22 -12.85 27.91
N ILE A 15 -28.55 -13.93 28.30
CA ILE A 15 -27.10 -14.09 28.16
C ILE A 15 -26.78 -13.88 26.68
N ILE A 16 -26.31 -12.69 26.35
CA ILE A 16 -25.76 -12.39 25.03
C ILE A 16 -24.48 -13.21 24.96
N LYS A 17 -24.55 -14.34 24.26
CA LYS A 17 -23.36 -15.00 23.72
C LYS A 17 -22.69 -13.96 22.84
N THR A 18 -21.62 -13.37 23.35
CA THR A 18 -20.72 -12.53 22.56
C THR A 18 -20.15 -13.39 21.44
N ASP A 19 -20.69 -13.22 20.23
CA ASP A 19 -20.05 -13.60 18.98
C ASP A 19 -18.72 -12.83 18.90
N GLN A 20 -17.64 -13.50 19.29
CA GLN A 20 -16.26 -13.03 19.17
C GLN A 20 -15.72 -13.14 17.73
N THR A 21 -16.57 -13.05 16.71
CA THR A 21 -16.16 -13.10 15.30
C THR A 21 -16.86 -12.03 14.48
N LYS A 22 -16.88 -10.81 15.00
CA LYS A 22 -16.93 -9.63 14.14
C LYS A 22 -15.78 -8.72 14.50
N THR A 23 -14.57 -9.19 14.22
CA THR A 23 -13.43 -8.30 14.00
C THR A 23 -13.87 -7.32 12.93
N LEU A 24 -14.28 -6.13 13.34
CA LEU A 24 -14.22 -4.95 12.51
C LEU A 24 -12.75 -4.84 12.11
N ILE A 25 -12.38 -5.46 10.99
CA ILE A 25 -11.12 -5.18 10.32
C ILE A 25 -11.27 -3.71 9.93
N SER A 26 -10.81 -2.80 10.80
CA SER A 26 -10.56 -1.44 10.37
C SER A 26 -9.68 -1.58 9.14
N LYS A 27 -10.23 -1.21 7.98
CA LYS A 27 -9.46 -1.23 6.73
C LYS A 27 -8.23 -0.39 7.01
N ARG A 28 -7.06 -1.03 7.08
CA ARG A 28 -5.82 -0.37 7.45
C ARG A 28 -5.61 0.84 6.55
N ASP A 29 -5.23 1.96 7.15
CA ASP A 29 -4.90 3.15 6.39
C ASP A 29 -3.50 3.01 5.80
N TRP A 30 -3.44 2.54 4.56
CA TRP A 30 -2.18 2.36 3.84
C TRP A 30 -1.55 3.70 3.42
N ALA A 31 -2.30 4.81 3.44
CA ALA A 31 -1.73 6.14 3.18
C ALA A 31 -0.87 6.63 4.36
N ALA A 32 -1.04 6.05 5.55
CA ALA A 32 -0.16 6.30 6.69
C ALA A 32 1.21 5.59 6.57
N GLY A 33 1.42 4.80 5.51
CA GLY A 33 2.66 4.09 5.26
C GLY A 33 2.68 2.65 5.80
N ILE A 34 3.86 2.05 5.75
CA ILE A 34 4.17 0.71 6.24
C ILE A 34 5.38 0.78 7.18
N ASN A 35 5.49 -0.15 8.12
CA ASN A 35 6.63 -0.32 9.00
C ASN A 35 7.20 -1.74 8.85
N LEU A 36 8.30 -1.86 8.12
CA LEU A 36 8.91 -3.15 7.77
C LEU A 36 9.44 -3.95 8.98
N ALA A 37 9.60 -3.32 10.15
CA ALA A 37 10.04 -4.00 11.36
C ALA A 37 8.93 -4.79 12.07
N ILE A 38 7.66 -4.45 11.83
CA ILE A 38 6.50 -5.06 12.50
C ILE A 38 5.49 -5.66 11.51
N ASP A 39 5.49 -5.21 10.27
CA ASP A 39 4.54 -5.65 9.26
C ASP A 39 4.95 -6.96 8.63
N THR A 40 3.94 -7.79 8.33
CA THR A 40 4.16 -9.09 7.70
C THR A 40 4.37 -8.93 6.19
N ASP A 41 4.97 -9.92 5.53
CA ASP A 41 5.07 -9.96 4.06
C ASP A 41 3.71 -9.79 3.37
N GLU A 42 2.61 -10.26 3.98
CA GLU A 42 1.27 -10.07 3.43
C GLU A 42 0.78 -8.62 3.57
N ASP A 43 1.17 -7.93 4.64
CA ASP A 43 0.92 -6.49 4.77
C ASP A 43 1.73 -5.69 3.75
N VAL A 44 3.00 -6.05 3.52
CA VAL A 44 3.82 -5.46 2.45
C VAL A 44 3.16 -5.66 1.08
N LYS A 45 2.67 -6.87 0.78
CA LYS A 45 1.93 -7.14 -0.47
C LYS A 45 0.67 -6.27 -0.60
N LYS A 46 -0.12 -6.13 0.47
CA LYS A 46 -1.33 -5.31 0.47
C LYS A 46 -1.02 -3.83 0.33
N PHE A 47 0.02 -3.34 0.99
CA PHE A 47 0.51 -1.99 0.87
C PHE A 47 0.90 -1.66 -0.58
N ILE A 48 1.75 -2.49 -1.21
CA ILE A 48 2.18 -2.27 -2.60
C ILE A 48 0.98 -2.28 -3.55
N ARG A 49 0.06 -3.24 -3.40
CA ARG A 49 -1.19 -3.27 -4.21
C ARG A 49 -1.99 -1.98 -4.02
N ASN A 50 -2.13 -1.52 -2.78
CA ASN A 50 -2.85 -0.30 -2.50
C ASN A 50 -2.19 0.92 -3.16
N ARG A 51 -0.86 1.08 -3.04
CA ARG A 51 -0.14 2.21 -3.66
C ARG A 51 -0.21 2.18 -5.19
N ILE A 52 -0.12 0.99 -5.81
CA ILE A 52 -0.34 0.83 -7.26
C ILE A 52 -1.72 1.38 -7.67
N GLU A 53 -2.78 0.99 -6.98
CA GLU A 53 -4.13 1.47 -7.30
C GLU A 53 -4.31 2.96 -7.00
N ALA A 54 -3.72 3.45 -5.90
CA ALA A 54 -3.72 4.88 -5.57
C ALA A 54 -3.05 5.69 -6.68
N TYR A 55 -1.84 5.31 -7.10
CA TYR A 55 -1.14 5.99 -8.18
C TYR A 55 -1.88 5.91 -9.51
N LYS A 56 -2.66 4.86 -9.80
CA LYS A 56 -3.48 4.80 -11.02
C LYS A 56 -4.67 5.78 -11.00
N LEU A 57 -5.15 6.17 -9.83
CA LEU A 57 -6.32 7.03 -9.67
C LEU A 57 -5.97 8.51 -9.44
N ASP A 58 -4.80 8.78 -8.85
CA ASP A 58 -4.32 10.13 -8.58
C ASP A 58 -4.13 10.95 -9.88
N GLU A 59 -4.02 12.27 -9.81
CA GLU A 59 -3.66 13.12 -10.95
C GLU A 59 -2.15 13.36 -11.03
N HIS A 60 -1.39 13.09 -9.94
CA HIS A 60 0.06 13.26 -9.91
C HIS A 60 0.79 12.43 -10.97
N GLN A 61 1.78 13.08 -11.58
CA GLN A 61 2.65 12.51 -12.63
C GLN A 61 4.05 13.09 -12.49
N GLY A 62 5.03 12.44 -13.13
CA GLY A 62 6.41 12.93 -13.19
C GLY A 62 7.00 13.11 -11.79
N GLU A 63 7.45 14.33 -11.50
CA GLU A 63 8.12 14.65 -10.23
C GLU A 63 7.20 14.56 -9.01
N ASP A 64 5.95 15.01 -9.11
CA ASP A 64 5.00 14.93 -8.00
C ASP A 64 4.75 13.47 -7.60
N LEU A 65 4.54 12.60 -8.59
CA LEU A 65 4.37 11.17 -8.35
C LEU A 65 5.64 10.50 -7.83
N TRP A 66 6.82 10.97 -8.25
CA TRP A 66 8.07 10.47 -7.70
C TRP A 66 8.20 10.82 -6.22
N TRP A 67 7.80 12.03 -5.80
CA TRP A 67 7.79 12.42 -4.40
C TRP A 67 6.83 11.56 -3.56
N ASP A 68 5.64 11.27 -4.07
CA ASP A 68 4.71 10.35 -3.41
C ASP A 68 5.32 8.97 -3.26
N PHE A 69 5.88 8.43 -4.34
CA PHE A 69 6.59 7.16 -4.34
C PHE A 69 7.73 7.12 -3.33
N TYR A 70 8.58 8.15 -3.32
CA TYR A 70 9.67 8.25 -2.37
C TYR A 70 9.14 8.24 -0.93
N ASN A 71 8.13 9.05 -0.63
CA ASN A 71 7.57 9.14 0.72
C ASN A 71 6.94 7.84 1.20
N ASP A 72 6.23 7.14 0.32
CA ASP A 72 5.59 5.86 0.60
C ASP A 72 6.61 4.73 0.80
N PHE A 73 7.71 4.73 0.04
CA PHE A 73 8.65 3.63 -0.04
C PHE A 73 10.02 3.91 0.60
N LYS A 74 10.25 5.07 1.24
CA LYS A 74 11.53 5.42 1.88
C LYS A 74 12.03 4.42 2.92
N GLU A 75 11.15 3.60 3.50
CA GLU A 75 11.54 2.54 4.44
C GLU A 75 12.14 1.31 3.76
N PHE A 76 11.93 1.14 2.44
CA PHE A 76 12.50 0.07 1.64
C PHE A 76 13.96 0.43 1.35
N THR A 77 14.88 -0.18 2.10
CA THR A 77 16.30 0.18 2.10
C THR A 77 17.19 -0.91 1.52
N VAL A 78 16.67 -2.15 1.46
CA VAL A 78 17.37 -3.32 0.92
C VAL A 78 16.56 -3.99 -0.19
N LEU A 79 17.21 -4.86 -0.96
CA LEU A 79 16.59 -5.49 -2.14
C LEU A 79 15.49 -6.48 -1.71
N GLU A 80 15.71 -7.12 -0.56
CA GLU A 80 14.87 -8.14 0.04
C GLU A 80 13.45 -7.64 0.35
N ASP A 81 13.31 -6.34 0.67
CA ASP A 81 12.02 -5.69 0.96
C ASP A 81 11.04 -5.81 -0.24
N PHE A 82 11.57 -5.80 -1.47
CA PHE A 82 10.79 -6.02 -2.68
C PHE A 82 10.77 -7.48 -3.15
N LEU A 83 11.78 -8.29 -2.79
CA LEU A 83 11.81 -9.70 -3.19
C LEU A 83 10.83 -10.55 -2.38
N SER A 84 10.58 -10.21 -1.11
CA SER A 84 9.63 -10.91 -0.23
C SER A 84 8.20 -10.97 -0.79
N VAL A 85 7.85 -10.00 -1.63
CA VAL A 85 6.51 -9.88 -2.23
C VAL A 85 6.36 -10.56 -3.60
N GLY A 86 7.44 -11.15 -4.13
CA GLY A 86 7.49 -11.78 -5.44
C GLY A 86 7.64 -10.77 -6.60
N ILE A 87 7.65 -11.27 -7.84
CA ILE A 87 8.02 -10.47 -9.03
C ILE A 87 6.89 -9.57 -9.58
N GLU A 88 5.63 -9.96 -9.39
CA GLU A 88 4.51 -9.30 -10.06
C GLU A 88 4.20 -7.92 -9.48
N LEU A 89 4.33 -7.75 -8.16
CA LEU A 89 4.05 -6.47 -7.50
C LEU A 89 5.09 -5.39 -7.82
N PRO A 90 6.41 -5.64 -7.72
CA PRO A 90 7.42 -4.71 -8.18
C PRO A 90 7.27 -4.36 -9.67
N ARG A 91 6.91 -5.35 -10.51
CA ARG A 91 6.65 -5.10 -11.93
C ARG A 91 5.46 -4.17 -12.14
N GLY A 92 4.34 -4.44 -11.47
CA GLY A 92 3.14 -3.60 -11.55
C GLY A 92 3.36 -2.18 -11.04
N LEU A 93 4.14 -2.02 -9.96
CA LEU A 93 4.55 -0.74 -9.43
C LEU A 93 5.40 0.05 -10.44
N ARG A 94 6.45 -0.58 -10.99
CA ARG A 94 7.28 0.01 -12.05
C ARG A 94 6.44 0.45 -13.25
N ASP A 95 5.55 -0.41 -13.73
CA ASP A 95 4.74 -0.12 -14.92
C ASP A 95 3.77 1.04 -14.68
N THR A 96 3.21 1.13 -13.47
CA THR A 96 2.34 2.25 -13.07
C THR A 96 3.12 3.57 -13.02
N LEU A 97 4.29 3.59 -12.37
CA LEU A 97 5.17 4.76 -12.29
C LEU A 97 5.58 5.24 -13.69
N ARG A 98 6.02 4.33 -14.56
CA ARG A 98 6.43 4.66 -15.93
C ARG A 98 5.28 5.17 -16.79
N SER A 99 4.08 4.63 -16.62
CA SER A 99 2.89 5.09 -17.36
C SER A 99 2.52 6.53 -17.03
N ARG A 100 3.04 7.05 -15.91
CA ARG A 100 2.81 8.38 -15.37
C ARG A 100 4.08 9.23 -15.35
N SER A 101 4.94 9.03 -16.33
CA SER A 101 6.12 9.85 -16.58
C SER A 101 7.21 9.83 -15.51
N VAL A 102 7.20 8.86 -14.58
CA VAL A 102 8.35 8.61 -13.69
C VAL A 102 9.36 7.73 -14.43
N TYR A 103 10.54 8.28 -14.71
CA TYR A 103 11.60 7.50 -15.32
C TYR A 103 12.24 6.55 -14.29
N ILE A 104 12.37 5.29 -14.67
CA ILE A 104 13.05 4.25 -13.91
C ILE A 104 14.13 3.69 -14.82
N LEU A 105 15.38 3.65 -14.34
CA LEU A 105 16.50 3.08 -15.08
C LEU A 105 16.14 1.67 -15.54
N LYS A 106 16.43 1.40 -16.80
CA LYS A 106 16.27 0.08 -17.42
C LYS A 106 17.65 -0.55 -17.58
N ASP A 107 18.43 -0.60 -16.51
CA ASP A 107 19.79 -1.14 -16.56
C ASP A 107 19.83 -2.65 -16.23
N LYS A 108 21.02 -3.17 -15.96
CA LYS A 108 21.31 -4.59 -15.68
C LYS A 108 20.68 -5.11 -14.38
N ASN A 109 20.10 -4.25 -13.55
CA ASN A 109 19.52 -4.66 -12.28
C ASN A 109 18.11 -5.25 -12.47
N SER A 110 17.67 -6.03 -11.47
CA SER A 110 16.29 -6.53 -11.43
C SER A 110 15.31 -5.37 -11.25
N ILE A 111 14.02 -5.58 -11.54
CA ILE A 111 12.98 -4.56 -11.33
C ILE A 111 13.02 -4.01 -9.90
N SER A 112 13.15 -4.90 -8.92
CA SER A 112 13.31 -4.54 -7.50
C SER A 112 14.55 -3.68 -7.25
N GLY A 113 15.67 -4.01 -7.91
CA GLY A 113 16.90 -3.21 -7.84
C GLY A 113 16.71 -1.81 -8.43
N ASN A 114 15.96 -1.68 -9.52
CA ASN A 114 15.70 -0.38 -10.16
C ASN A 114 14.81 0.51 -9.28
N LEU A 115 13.79 -0.09 -8.64
CA LEU A 115 12.94 0.62 -7.66
C LEU A 115 13.74 1.06 -6.45
N LEU A 116 14.59 0.19 -5.90
CA LEU A 116 15.47 0.54 -4.78
C LEU A 116 16.46 1.66 -5.14
N THR A 117 17.00 1.62 -6.36
CA THR A 117 17.87 2.69 -6.87
C THR A 117 17.11 4.00 -6.99
N LEU A 118 15.86 3.97 -7.44
CA LEU A 118 15.01 5.16 -7.52
C LEU A 118 14.73 5.76 -6.14
N ILE A 119 14.49 4.93 -5.11
CA ILE A 119 14.29 5.39 -3.72
C ILE A 119 15.57 6.03 -3.15
N LYS A 120 16.72 5.45 -3.47
CA LYS A 120 18.04 5.96 -3.05
C LYS A 120 18.51 7.19 -3.83
N SER A 121 17.79 7.57 -4.88
CA SER A 121 18.13 8.75 -5.68
C SER A 121 17.73 10.02 -4.94
N ASP A 122 18.58 11.03 -5.01
CA ASP A 122 18.38 12.35 -4.41
C ASP A 122 17.48 13.27 -5.25
N LYS A 123 17.17 12.85 -6.47
CA LYS A 123 16.37 13.60 -7.44
C LYS A 123 15.63 12.66 -8.39
N THR A 124 14.64 13.22 -9.08
CA THR A 124 14.01 12.56 -10.20
C THR A 124 15.04 12.29 -11.31
N LEU A 125 14.94 11.12 -11.91
CA LEU A 125 15.72 10.81 -13.10
C LEU A 125 14.97 11.37 -14.31
N MET A 126 15.68 12.04 -15.21
CA MET A 126 15.08 12.56 -16.44
C MET A 126 14.94 11.45 -17.48
N TRP A 127 13.86 11.51 -18.26
CA TRP A 127 13.73 10.67 -19.44
C TRP A 127 14.89 10.99 -20.40
N PRO A 128 15.56 9.97 -20.95
CA PRO A 128 16.54 10.20 -22.00
C PRO A 128 15.89 10.92 -23.18
N THR A 129 16.52 11.99 -23.64
CA THR A 129 16.06 12.77 -24.78
C THR A 129 16.56 12.23 -26.12
N SER A 130 17.37 11.16 -26.11
CA SER A 130 17.92 10.55 -27.31
C SER A 130 17.78 9.02 -27.32
N ASP A 131 17.53 8.45 -28.50
CA ASP A 131 17.44 7.00 -28.69
C ASP A 131 18.76 6.25 -28.39
N LYS A 132 19.87 6.96 -28.22
CA LYS A 132 21.19 6.38 -27.94
C LYS A 132 21.39 6.04 -26.46
N ASP A 133 20.48 6.48 -25.59
CA ASP A 133 20.57 6.32 -24.14
C ASP A 133 19.77 5.10 -23.63
N PHE A 134 19.18 4.30 -24.53
CA PHE A 134 18.40 3.09 -24.21
C PHE A 134 19.24 1.81 -23.98
N GLY A 135 20.53 1.97 -23.67
CA GLY A 135 21.50 0.87 -23.52
C GLY A 135 21.10 -0.20 -22.50
#